data_AF-A0A9P0J1G6-F1
#
_entry.id   AF-A0A9P0J1G6-F1
#
_cell.length_a   1.000
_cell.length_b   1.000
_cell.length_c   1.000
_cell.angle_alpha   90.00
_cell.angle_beta   90.00
_cell.angle_gamma   90.00
#
_symmetry.space_group_name_H-M   'P 1'
#
loop_
_entity.id
_entity.type
_entity.pdbx_description
1 polymer ?
#
loop_
_entity_poly.entity_id
_entity_poly.type
_entity_poly.pdbx_seq_one_letter_code
_entity_poly.pdbx_strand_id
1 'polypeptide(L)'
;MSWDFSFDELGIYDTTAGIDFILNKTGYSTLHMGGYSFGATICLIALAERPEYNKKIDKLVLIVPTARMKYYDRRLIILKIFPYLFHRPLRGRGYIPKMKHPDDQWLGRQCKEKKYMKLFCLYIMTQVQGNLLPINYNTIEILRTYPQPTSVKVMTHYYQLVLKITSESMIMEKLEICSIITPVLHLIMIYLK
;
A
#
# COMPACT_ATOMS: atom_id res chain seq x y z
N MET A 1 -16.31 15.90 -3.06
CA MET A 1 -15.11 15.05 -3.27
C MET A 1 -15.55 13.81 -4.03
N SER A 2 -14.96 13.55 -5.20
CA SER A 2 -15.19 12.30 -5.95
C SER A 2 -14.33 11.20 -5.33
N TRP A 3 -14.90 10.00 -5.16
CA TRP A 3 -14.20 8.82 -4.67
C TRP A 3 -13.94 7.78 -5.78
N ASP A 4 -14.00 8.23 -7.02
CA ASP A 4 -13.72 7.40 -8.19
C ASP A 4 -12.23 7.46 -8.58
N PHE A 5 -11.38 6.85 -7.74
CA PHE A 5 -9.95 6.73 -8.01
C PHE A 5 -9.41 5.39 -7.52
N SER A 6 -8.38 4.87 -8.17
CA SER A 6 -7.60 3.71 -7.74
C SER A 6 -6.17 4.15 -7.40
N PHE A 7 -5.27 3.19 -7.16
CA PHE A 7 -3.85 3.53 -6.98
C PHE A 7 -3.17 4.00 -8.27
N ASP A 8 -3.77 3.80 -9.44
CA ASP A 8 -3.25 4.34 -10.70
C ASP A 8 -3.30 5.87 -10.68
N GLU A 9 -4.46 6.43 -10.38
CA GLU A 9 -4.65 7.88 -10.31
C GLU A 9 -3.78 8.50 -9.20
N LEU A 10 -3.60 7.82 -8.07
CA LEU A 10 -2.71 8.27 -6.99
C LEU A 10 -1.23 8.28 -7.41
N GLY A 11 -0.79 7.33 -8.25
CA GLY A 11 0.57 7.34 -8.81
C GLY A 11 0.73 8.40 -9.91
N ILE A 12 -0.21 8.45 -10.86
CA ILE A 12 -0.12 9.28 -12.06
C ILE A 12 -0.29 10.77 -11.75
N TYR A 13 -1.17 11.12 -10.80
CA TYR A 13 -1.54 12.50 -10.50
C TYR A 13 -1.05 12.95 -9.12
N ASP A 14 -1.44 12.27 -8.04
CA ASP A 14 -1.14 12.76 -6.69
C ASP A 14 0.38 12.72 -6.41
N THR A 15 1.04 11.60 -6.74
CA THR A 15 2.47 11.41 -6.46
C THR A 15 3.32 12.37 -7.29
N THR A 16 3.01 12.53 -8.58
CA THR A 16 3.74 13.45 -9.47
C THR A 16 3.53 14.92 -9.12
N ALA A 17 2.30 15.31 -8.79
CA ALA A 17 2.01 16.66 -8.30
C ALA A 17 2.75 16.95 -6.98
N GLY A 18 2.84 15.96 -6.08
CA GLY A 18 3.64 16.06 -4.85
C GLY A 18 5.12 16.28 -5.12
N ILE A 19 5.70 15.54 -6.08
CA ILE A 19 7.09 15.72 -6.51
C ILE A 19 7.32 17.15 -7.01
N ASP A 20 6.47 17.63 -7.94
CA ASP A 20 6.62 18.97 -8.52
C ASP A 20 6.46 20.06 -7.47
N PHE A 21 5.49 19.91 -6.56
CA PHE A 21 5.29 20.85 -5.47
C PHE A 21 6.53 20.95 -4.59
N ILE A 22 7.13 19.82 -4.18
CA ILE A 22 8.32 19.80 -3.33
C ILE A 22 9.51 20.43 -4.05
N LEU A 23 9.77 20.07 -5.31
CA LEU A 23 10.90 20.60 -6.08
C LEU A 23 10.75 22.12 -6.29
N ASN A 24 9.55 22.58 -6.66
CA ASN A 24 9.27 24.00 -6.83
C ASN A 24 9.39 24.77 -5.51
N LYS A 25 8.94 24.18 -4.40
CA LYS A 25 8.98 24.85 -3.10
C LYS A 25 10.38 24.91 -2.50
N THR A 26 11.21 23.91 -2.75
CA THR A 26 12.57 23.80 -2.19
C THR A 26 13.66 24.35 -3.09
N GLY A 27 13.41 24.44 -4.40
CA GLY A 27 14.40 24.85 -5.40
C GLY A 27 15.40 23.76 -5.81
N TYR A 28 15.28 22.54 -5.27
CA TYR A 28 16.11 21.42 -5.70
C TYR A 28 15.66 20.89 -7.07
N SER A 29 16.61 20.36 -7.84
CA SER A 29 16.35 19.72 -9.14
C SER A 29 15.90 18.26 -9.01
N THR A 30 16.26 17.60 -7.91
CA THR A 30 15.92 16.20 -7.61
C THR A 30 15.54 16.02 -6.14
N LEU A 31 14.86 14.92 -5.81
CA LEU A 31 14.55 14.51 -4.43
C LEU A 31 14.77 13.01 -4.19
N HIS A 32 14.79 12.61 -2.93
CA HIS A 32 14.73 11.20 -2.53
C HIS A 32 13.28 10.81 -2.27
N MET A 33 12.84 9.72 -2.90
CA MET A 33 11.48 9.21 -2.78
C MET A 33 11.48 7.87 -2.07
N GLY A 34 10.60 7.73 -1.08
CA GLY A 34 10.46 6.52 -0.28
C GLY A 34 9.01 6.07 -0.20
N GLY A 35 8.77 4.77 -0.31
CA GLY A 35 7.43 4.19 -0.21
C GLY A 35 7.43 2.90 0.62
N TYR A 36 6.40 2.73 1.46
CA TYR A 36 6.12 1.51 2.20
C TYR A 36 4.81 0.87 1.73
N SER A 37 4.81 -0.42 1.43
CA SER A 37 3.62 -1.18 1.05
C SER A 37 2.86 -0.50 -0.10
N PHE A 38 1.63 -0.03 0.13
CA PHE A 38 0.84 0.75 -0.82
C PHE A 38 1.56 2.00 -1.35
N GLY A 39 2.30 2.70 -0.48
CA GLY A 39 3.10 3.86 -0.86
C GLY A 39 4.20 3.51 -1.86
N ALA A 40 4.78 2.30 -1.75
CA ALA A 40 5.76 1.82 -2.71
C ALA A 40 5.11 1.52 -4.07
N THR A 41 3.88 1.01 -4.09
CA THR A 41 3.13 0.75 -5.32
C THR A 41 2.85 2.04 -6.10
N ILE A 42 2.36 3.09 -5.44
CA ILE A 42 2.09 4.38 -6.13
C ILE A 42 3.37 5.06 -6.60
N CYS A 43 4.49 4.91 -5.88
CA CYS A 43 5.82 5.35 -6.33
C CYS A 43 6.23 4.66 -7.63
N LEU A 44 6.05 3.34 -7.72
CA LEU A 44 6.35 2.57 -8.93
C LEU A 44 5.47 2.98 -10.11
N ILE A 45 4.17 3.17 -9.87
CA ILE A 45 3.22 3.63 -10.90
C ILE A 45 3.63 5.00 -11.44
N ALA A 46 3.96 5.95 -10.55
CA ALA A 46 4.38 7.28 -10.94
C ALA A 46 5.58 7.22 -11.92
N LEU A 47 6.61 6.44 -11.59
CA LEU A 47 7.82 6.34 -12.40
C LEU A 47 7.65 5.51 -13.68
N ALA A 48 6.70 4.56 -13.69
CA ALA A 48 6.39 3.74 -14.86
C ALA A 48 5.52 4.48 -15.88
N GLU A 49 4.45 5.14 -15.42
CA GLU A 49 3.47 5.80 -16.28
C GLU A 49 3.89 7.24 -16.64
N ARG A 50 4.81 7.85 -15.87
CA ARG A 50 5.36 9.21 -16.10
C ARG A 50 6.89 9.18 -16.11
N PRO A 51 7.53 8.55 -17.11
CA PRO A 51 8.98 8.35 -17.14
C PRO A 51 9.78 9.66 -17.12
N GLU A 52 9.17 10.80 -17.47
CA GLU A 52 9.77 12.13 -17.36
C GLU A 52 10.09 12.54 -15.90
N TYR A 53 9.53 11.85 -14.89
CA TYR A 53 9.84 12.05 -13.48
C TYR A 53 11.06 11.24 -13.01
N ASN A 54 11.53 10.26 -13.78
CA ASN A 54 12.70 9.46 -13.39
C ASN A 54 13.94 10.34 -13.17
N LYS A 55 14.14 11.37 -13.99
CA LYS A 55 15.24 12.34 -13.84
C LYS A 55 15.12 13.26 -12.61
N LYS A 56 13.94 13.29 -11.97
CA LYS A 56 13.65 14.11 -10.78
C LYS A 56 13.90 13.34 -9.47
N ILE A 57 14.17 12.04 -9.55
CA ILE A 57 14.40 11.18 -8.38
C ILE A 57 15.87 10.78 -8.33
N ASP A 58 16.58 11.21 -7.30
CA ASP A 58 17.99 10.83 -7.10
C ASP A 58 18.10 9.44 -6.43
N LYS A 59 17.24 9.17 -5.45
CA LYS A 59 17.21 7.87 -4.75
C LYS A 59 15.78 7.41 -4.54
N LEU A 60 15.56 6.12 -4.79
CA LEU A 60 14.29 5.45 -4.57
C LEU A 60 14.43 4.36 -3.52
N VAL A 61 13.64 4.44 -2.45
CA VAL A 61 13.62 3.44 -1.37
C VAL A 61 12.23 2.81 -1.29
N LEU A 62 12.12 1.53 -1.65
CA LEU A 62 10.86 0.80 -1.62
C LEU A 62 10.90 -0.31 -0.58
N ILE A 63 9.97 -0.27 0.36
CA ILE A 63 9.86 -1.26 1.44
C ILE A 63 8.59 -2.06 1.21
N VAL A 64 8.73 -3.38 1.11
CA VAL A 64 7.65 -4.35 0.84
C VAL A 64 6.72 -3.93 -0.34
N PRO A 65 7.28 -3.62 -1.53
CA PRO A 65 6.48 -3.16 -2.66
C PRO A 65 5.49 -4.22 -3.13
N THR A 66 4.22 -3.85 -3.25
CA THR A 66 3.21 -4.73 -3.86
C THR A 66 3.12 -4.45 -5.35
N ALA A 67 4.08 -4.98 -6.12
CA ALA A 67 4.15 -4.82 -7.59
C ALA A 67 3.76 -6.10 -8.34
N ARG A 68 4.16 -7.27 -7.82
CA ARG A 68 3.80 -8.59 -8.36
C ARG A 68 3.54 -9.56 -7.22
N MET A 69 2.32 -10.07 -7.13
CA MET A 69 1.90 -10.99 -6.06
C MET A 69 1.96 -12.48 -6.48
N LYS A 70 2.93 -12.87 -7.34
CA LYS A 70 2.96 -14.23 -7.94
C LYS A 70 3.24 -15.35 -6.92
N TYR A 71 3.96 -15.07 -5.85
CA TYR A 71 4.34 -16.04 -4.82
C TYR A 71 3.82 -15.55 -3.47
N TYR A 72 2.60 -15.94 -3.11
CA TYR A 72 2.02 -15.63 -1.81
C TYR A 72 2.19 -16.83 -0.87
N ASP A 73 2.70 -16.58 0.34
CA ASP A 73 2.64 -17.53 1.45
C ASP A 73 1.17 -17.86 1.77
N ARG A 74 0.86 -19.13 2.04
CA ARG A 74 -0.48 -19.59 2.46
C ARG A 74 -1.02 -18.80 3.65
N ARG A 75 -0.16 -18.17 4.47
CA ARG A 75 -0.53 -17.35 5.63
C ARG A 75 -1.34 -16.10 5.29
N LEU A 76 -1.23 -15.58 4.07
CA LEU A 76 -1.98 -14.40 3.63
C LEU A 76 -3.31 -14.75 2.93
N ILE A 77 -3.83 -15.97 3.11
CA ILE A 77 -5.16 -16.39 2.64
C ILE A 77 -6.27 -15.45 3.13
N ILE A 78 -6.06 -14.79 4.27
CA ILE A 78 -6.98 -13.78 4.78
C ILE A 78 -7.15 -12.62 3.80
N LEU A 79 -6.13 -12.25 3.02
CA LEU A 79 -6.24 -11.25 1.96
C LEU A 79 -7.02 -11.74 0.73
N LYS A 80 -7.26 -13.04 0.58
CA LYS A 80 -8.18 -13.60 -0.44
C LYS A 80 -9.62 -13.64 0.07
N ILE A 81 -9.82 -13.90 1.36
CA ILE A 81 -11.12 -14.01 2.02
C ILE A 81 -11.70 -12.62 2.34
N PHE A 82 -10.85 -11.69 2.79
CA PHE A 82 -11.24 -10.34 3.20
C PHE A 82 -11.94 -9.57 2.06
N PRO A 83 -11.44 -9.55 0.82
CA PRO A 83 -12.17 -8.96 -0.30
C PRO A 83 -13.52 -9.63 -0.56
N TYR A 84 -13.66 -10.95 -0.40
CA TYR A 84 -14.95 -11.62 -0.58
C TYR A 84 -15.99 -11.20 0.49
N LEU A 85 -15.58 -11.08 1.75
CA LEU A 85 -16.44 -10.61 2.85
C LEU A 85 -16.76 -9.12 2.77
N PHE A 86 -15.82 -8.28 2.33
CA PHE A 86 -15.97 -6.82 2.37
C PHE A 86 -16.38 -6.20 1.03
N HIS A 87 -16.09 -6.80 -0.13
CA HIS A 87 -16.46 -6.23 -1.43
C HIS A 87 -17.96 -6.30 -1.72
N ARG A 88 -18.65 -7.39 -1.32
CA ARG A 88 -20.11 -7.51 -1.46
C ARG A 88 -20.89 -6.40 -0.74
N PRO A 89 -20.64 -6.12 0.56
CA PRO A 89 -21.33 -5.03 1.27
C PRO A 89 -20.84 -3.62 0.89
N LEU A 90 -19.68 -3.49 0.23
CA LEU A 90 -19.17 -2.19 -0.23
C LEU A 90 -19.67 -1.82 -1.64
N ARG A 91 -20.30 -2.75 -2.36
CA ARG A 91 -20.86 -2.53 -3.70
C ARG A 91 -21.92 -1.42 -3.65
N GLY A 92 -21.72 -0.34 -4.42
CA GLY A 92 -22.59 0.85 -4.43
C GLY A 92 -22.15 1.99 -3.51
N ARG A 93 -21.10 1.81 -2.70
CA ARG A 93 -20.45 2.92 -1.98
C ARG A 93 -19.28 3.46 -2.78
N GLY A 94 -19.09 4.78 -2.81
CA GLY A 94 -17.92 5.40 -3.43
C GLY A 94 -16.65 5.20 -2.60
N TYR A 95 -16.77 5.13 -1.27
CA TYR A 95 -15.63 5.11 -0.36
C TYR A 95 -15.84 4.23 0.87
N ILE A 96 -14.73 3.87 1.50
CA ILE A 96 -14.68 3.19 2.78
C ILE A 96 -14.54 4.28 3.84
N PRO A 97 -15.61 4.57 4.60
CA PRO A 97 -15.59 5.65 5.57
C PRO A 97 -14.67 5.28 6.73
N LYS A 98 -13.75 6.16 7.08
CA LYS A 98 -13.09 6.15 8.39
C LYS A 98 -12.61 7.54 8.83
N MET A 99 -13.52 8.37 9.32
CA MET A 99 -13.12 9.48 10.19
C MET A 99 -14.16 9.62 11.30
N LYS A 100 -14.10 8.70 12.27
CA LYS A 100 -14.50 9.02 13.64
C LYS A 100 -13.22 9.41 14.39
N HIS A 101 -13.34 10.27 15.39
CA HIS A 101 -12.23 10.60 16.29
C HIS A 101 -11.52 9.30 16.73
N PRO A 102 -10.18 9.26 16.87
CA PRO A 102 -9.47 8.04 17.24
C PRO A 102 -10.05 7.32 18.46
N ASP A 103 -10.58 8.08 19.44
CA ASP A 103 -11.27 7.56 20.62
C ASP A 103 -12.65 6.93 20.35
N ASP A 104 -13.31 7.30 19.26
CA ASP A 104 -14.63 6.81 18.85
C ASP A 104 -14.54 5.59 17.92
N GLN A 105 -13.33 5.14 17.60
CA GLN A 105 -13.11 3.93 16.83
C GLN A 105 -13.30 2.71 17.72
N TRP A 106 -14.40 1.98 17.49
CA TRP A 106 -14.73 0.77 18.25
C TRP A 106 -13.57 -0.22 18.33
N LEU A 107 -12.96 -0.57 17.18
CA LEU A 107 -11.87 -1.54 17.14
C LEU A 107 -10.63 -1.04 17.91
N GLY A 108 -10.22 0.21 17.69
CA GLY A 108 -9.09 0.81 18.40
C GLY A 108 -9.32 0.87 19.92
N ARG A 109 -10.54 1.23 20.35
CA ARG A 109 -10.95 1.24 21.76
C ARG A 109 -10.91 -0.16 22.36
N GLN A 110 -11.47 -1.16 21.66
CA GLN A 110 -11.44 -2.55 22.08
C GLN A 110 -10.00 -3.07 22.23
N CYS A 111 -9.12 -2.79 21.26
CA CYS A 111 -7.71 -3.19 21.31
C CYS A 111 -6.94 -2.57 22.50
N LYS A 112 -7.36 -1.39 23.01
CA LYS A 112 -6.71 -0.71 24.14
C LYS A 112 -7.24 -1.18 25.49
N GLU A 113 -8.57 -1.24 25.62
CA GLU A 113 -9.24 -1.43 26.91
C GLU A 113 -9.38 -2.90 27.32
N LYS A 114 -9.51 -3.81 26.35
CA LYS A 114 -9.82 -5.22 26.64
C LYS A 114 -8.58 -6.11 26.47
N LYS A 115 -8.15 -6.77 27.57
CA LYS A 115 -6.98 -7.67 27.58
C LYS A 115 -7.07 -8.79 26.54
N TYR A 116 -8.25 -9.36 26.33
CA TYR A 116 -8.46 -10.40 25.31
C TYR A 116 -8.35 -9.85 23.88
N MET A 117 -8.82 -8.62 23.64
CA MET A 117 -8.69 -7.98 22.33
C MET A 117 -7.25 -7.56 22.03
N LYS A 118 -6.42 -7.23 23.04
CA LYS A 118 -4.99 -6.94 22.82
C LYS A 118 -4.28 -8.07 22.08
N LEU A 119 -4.52 -9.32 22.51
CA LEU A 119 -3.93 -10.49 21.87
C LEU A 119 -4.44 -10.67 20.44
N PHE A 120 -5.74 -10.47 20.21
CA PHE A 120 -6.33 -10.51 18.87
C PHE A 120 -5.76 -9.41 17.95
N CYS A 121 -5.64 -8.18 18.44
CA CYS A 121 -5.13 -7.06 17.66
C CYS A 121 -3.63 -7.21 17.36
N LEU A 122 -2.83 -7.73 18.30
CA LEU A 122 -1.45 -8.13 18.02
C LEU A 122 -1.39 -9.20 16.95
N TYR A 123 -2.21 -10.25 17.05
CA TYR A 123 -2.26 -11.30 16.04
C TYR A 123 -2.56 -10.75 14.65
N ILE A 124 -3.57 -9.88 14.52
CA ILE A 124 -3.91 -9.22 13.24
C ILE A 124 -2.73 -8.39 12.72
N MET A 125 -2.07 -7.60 13.57
CA MET A 125 -0.90 -6.81 13.18
C MET A 125 0.27 -7.68 12.73
N THR A 126 0.53 -8.78 13.43
CA THR A 126 1.54 -9.77 13.06
C THR A 126 1.24 -10.42 11.71
N GLN A 127 -0.04 -10.73 11.41
CA GLN A 127 -0.42 -11.27 10.10
C GLN A 127 -0.21 -10.24 8.98
N VAL A 128 -0.53 -8.96 9.22
CA VAL A 128 -0.35 -7.89 8.23
C VAL A 128 1.14 -7.59 7.98
N GLN A 129 1.97 -7.63 9.01
CA GLN A 129 3.42 -7.40 8.90
C GLN A 129 4.21 -8.62 8.40
N GLY A 130 3.64 -9.82 8.50
CA GLY A 130 4.27 -11.06 8.05
C GLY A 130 5.35 -11.62 8.97
N ASN A 131 5.61 -10.98 10.13
CA ASN A 131 6.60 -11.42 11.11
C ASN A 131 6.14 -11.16 12.54
N LEU A 132 6.57 -12.04 13.46
CA LEU A 132 6.34 -11.91 14.90
C LEU A 132 7.39 -10.96 15.50
N LEU A 133 7.35 -9.69 15.08
CA LEU A 133 8.17 -8.67 15.71
C LEU A 133 7.68 -8.42 17.15
N PRO A 134 8.57 -8.09 18.10
CA PRO A 134 8.19 -7.68 19.45
C PRO A 134 7.54 -6.28 19.37
N ILE A 135 6.31 -6.22 18.88
CA ILE A 135 5.51 -4.99 18.87
C ILE A 135 5.18 -4.67 20.32
N ASN A 136 5.63 -3.51 20.79
CA ASN A 136 5.24 -3.02 22.10
C ASN A 136 3.71 -2.83 22.14
N TYR A 137 3.07 -3.26 23.23
CA TYR A 137 1.62 -3.10 23.41
C TYR A 137 1.15 -1.65 23.25
N ASN A 138 1.98 -0.67 23.58
CA ASN A 138 1.68 0.75 23.39
C ASN A 138 1.55 1.12 21.91
N THR A 139 2.23 0.40 21.00
CA THR A 139 2.17 0.63 19.55
C THR A 139 0.85 0.16 18.94
N ILE A 140 0.08 -0.71 19.61
CA ILE A 140 -1.26 -1.15 19.16
C ILE A 140 -2.24 0.02 19.07
N GLU A 141 -2.00 1.11 19.80
CA GLU A 141 -2.82 2.32 19.74
C GLU A 141 -2.91 2.92 18.32
N ILE A 142 -1.97 2.59 17.42
CA ILE A 142 -2.02 2.94 16.01
C ILE A 142 -3.32 2.48 15.31
N LEU A 143 -3.96 1.42 15.80
CA LEU A 143 -5.26 0.93 15.30
C LEU A 143 -6.44 1.86 15.64
N ARG A 144 -6.23 2.88 16.50
CA ARG A 144 -7.18 4.00 16.67
C ARG A 144 -7.14 4.96 15.49
N THR A 145 -6.03 5.00 14.76
CA THR A 145 -5.83 5.90 13.62
C THR A 145 -6.01 5.16 12.30
N TYR A 146 -5.71 3.86 12.24
CA TYR A 146 -5.76 3.09 11.00
C TYR A 146 -6.89 2.04 10.95
N PRO A 147 -7.33 1.60 9.76
CA PRO A 147 -7.03 2.19 8.44
C PRO A 147 -7.54 3.63 8.27
N GLN A 148 -6.89 4.39 7.39
CA GLN A 148 -7.39 5.68 6.92
C GLN A 148 -8.46 5.47 5.83
N PRO A 149 -9.32 6.46 5.54
CA PRO A 149 -10.28 6.37 4.45
C PRO A 149 -9.61 6.07 3.11
N THR A 150 -10.30 5.33 2.27
CA THR A 150 -9.88 5.09 0.89
C THR A 150 -11.10 4.87 0.00
N SER A 151 -10.95 4.95 -1.31
CA SER A 151 -12.03 4.63 -2.23
C SER A 151 -12.33 3.13 -2.24
N VAL A 152 -13.57 2.77 -2.57
CA VAL A 152 -13.89 1.34 -2.82
C VAL A 152 -13.10 0.83 -4.03
N LYS A 153 -12.85 1.68 -5.02
CA LYS A 153 -12.10 1.34 -6.24
C LYS A 153 -10.65 0.97 -5.97
N VAL A 154 -9.96 1.57 -4.99
CA VAL A 154 -8.63 1.11 -4.54
C VAL A 154 -8.67 -0.35 -4.07
N MET A 155 -9.66 -0.70 -3.24
CA MET A 155 -9.80 -2.08 -2.75
C MET A 155 -10.19 -3.06 -3.85
N THR A 156 -11.09 -2.66 -4.75
CA THR A 156 -11.46 -3.47 -5.92
C THR A 156 -10.27 -3.69 -6.84
N HIS A 157 -9.45 -2.68 -7.09
CA HIS A 157 -8.27 -2.81 -7.94
C HIS A 157 -7.21 -3.70 -7.26
N TYR A 158 -7.02 -3.59 -5.94
CA TYR A 158 -6.12 -4.49 -5.20
C TYR A 158 -6.61 -5.95 -5.29
N TYR A 159 -7.92 -6.16 -5.20
CA TYR A 159 -8.53 -7.48 -5.39
C TYR A 159 -8.30 -8.03 -6.81
N GLN A 160 -8.45 -7.19 -7.83
CA GLN A 160 -8.13 -7.58 -9.21
C GLN A 160 -6.68 -8.01 -9.35
N LEU A 161 -5.72 -7.33 -8.70
CA LEU A 161 -4.32 -7.77 -8.68
C LEU A 161 -4.16 -9.13 -8.01
N VAL A 162 -4.84 -9.38 -6.89
CA VAL A 162 -4.83 -10.69 -6.22
C VAL A 162 -5.45 -11.78 -7.11
N LEU A 163 -6.50 -11.47 -7.86
CA LEU A 163 -7.11 -12.43 -8.79
C LEU A 163 -6.26 -12.64 -10.05
N LYS A 164 -5.71 -11.60 -10.67
CA LYS A 164 -4.83 -11.70 -11.85
C LYS A 164 -3.55 -12.49 -11.59
N ILE A 165 -3.21 -12.82 -10.34
CA ILE A 165 -2.18 -13.83 -10.03
C ILE A 165 -2.48 -15.16 -10.75
N THR A 166 -3.75 -15.49 -11.05
CA THR A 166 -4.12 -16.68 -11.83
C THR A 166 -4.02 -16.51 -13.36
N SER A 167 -3.77 -15.29 -13.88
CA SER A 167 -3.62 -15.01 -15.31
C SER A 167 -2.65 -13.84 -15.54
N GLU A 168 -1.42 -14.17 -15.95
CA GLU A 168 -0.25 -13.33 -16.26
C GLU A 168 -0.41 -11.78 -16.29
N SER A 169 0.32 -11.16 -15.35
CA SER A 169 0.95 -9.81 -15.27
C SER A 169 0.50 -8.62 -16.13
N MET A 170 0.29 -7.45 -15.49
CA MET A 170 0.08 -6.15 -16.17
C MET A 170 1.07 -5.02 -15.75
N ILE A 171 1.72 -5.10 -14.58
CA ILE A 171 2.55 -3.97 -14.06
C ILE A 171 4.04 -4.09 -14.44
N MET A 172 4.55 -5.30 -14.64
CA MET A 172 6.00 -5.52 -14.86
C MET A 172 6.45 -5.43 -16.32
N GLU A 173 5.57 -5.63 -17.29
CA GLU A 173 5.94 -5.57 -18.72
C GLU A 173 6.33 -4.14 -19.13
N LYS A 174 5.74 -3.13 -18.49
CA LYS A 174 6.15 -1.72 -18.64
C LYS A 174 7.42 -1.35 -17.87
N LEU A 175 7.71 -2.04 -16.77
CA LEU A 175 8.89 -1.76 -15.90
C LEU A 175 10.19 -2.37 -16.47
N GLU A 176 10.12 -3.44 -17.27
CA GLU A 176 11.27 -3.99 -18.01
C GLU A 176 11.82 -3.03 -19.08
N ILE A 177 11.01 -2.06 -19.53
CA ILE A 177 11.43 -1.01 -20.47
C ILE A 177 12.21 0.10 -19.75
N CYS A 178 12.08 0.23 -18.42
CA CYS A 178 12.87 1.17 -17.62
C CYS A 178 14.19 0.52 -17.18
N SER A 179 15.28 0.86 -17.88
CA SER A 179 16.69 0.51 -17.61
C SER A 179 17.21 0.86 -16.19
N ILE A 180 16.36 1.41 -15.32
CA ILE A 180 16.65 1.82 -13.94
C ILE A 180 16.36 0.68 -12.94
N ILE A 181 15.53 -0.31 -13.30
CA ILE A 181 14.96 -1.27 -12.33
C ILE A 181 15.68 -2.62 -12.34
N THR A 182 16.43 -2.96 -13.40
CA THR A 182 17.17 -4.22 -13.52
C THR A 182 18.14 -4.49 -12.35
N PRO A 183 18.90 -3.49 -11.83
CA PRO A 183 19.76 -3.70 -10.68
C PRO A 183 18.98 -3.81 -9.35
N VAL A 184 17.88 -3.06 -9.21
CA VAL A 184 17.07 -3.00 -7.98
C VAL A 184 16.24 -4.28 -7.80
N LEU A 185 15.70 -4.84 -8.89
CA LEU A 185 15.02 -6.13 -8.90
C LEU A 185 15.97 -7.28 -8.54
N HIS A 186 17.21 -7.24 -9.04
CA HIS A 186 18.23 -8.25 -8.67
C HIS A 186 18.52 -8.22 -7.16
N LEU A 187 18.67 -7.03 -6.56
CA LEU A 187 18.87 -6.87 -5.12
C LEU A 187 17.68 -7.35 -4.28
N ILE A 188 16.44 -7.09 -4.72
CA ILE A 188 15.22 -7.57 -4.03
C ILE A 188 15.08 -9.09 -4.14
N MET A 189 15.44 -9.68 -5.29
CA MET A 189 15.43 -11.14 -5.46
C MET A 189 16.56 -11.85 -4.68
N ILE A 190 17.70 -11.19 -4.48
CA ILE A 190 18.81 -11.72 -3.66
C ILE A 190 18.44 -11.73 -2.17
N TYR A 191 17.72 -10.74 -1.67
CA TYR A 191 17.28 -10.69 -0.26
C TYR A 191 16.09 -11.62 0.07
N LEU A 192 15.51 -12.29 -0.92
CA LEU A 192 14.40 -13.24 -0.77
C LEU A 192 14.78 -14.70 -1.05
N LYS A 193 16.09 -15.02 -1.09
CA LYS A 193 16.64 -16.38 -1.04
C LYS A 193 17.34 -16.60 0.29
#